data_AF-A0A2K3K8G3-F1
#
_entry.id   AF-A0A2K3K8G3-F1
#
_cell.length_a   1.000
_cell.length_b   1.000
_cell.length_c   1.000
_cell.angle_alpha   90.00
_cell.angle_beta   90.00
_cell.angle_gamma   90.00
#
_symmetry.space_group_name_H-M   'P 1'
#
loop_
_entity.id
_entity.type
_entity.pdbx_description
1 polymer ?
#
loop_
_entity_poly.entity_id
_entity_poly.type
_entity_poly.pdbx_seq_one_letter_code
_entity_poly.pdbx_strand_id
1 'polypeptide(L)'
;MTHTNSNGEWKDDASKEIHTKVEEACSELATAEHVDCDKDMLANIAFKSVVGERSGYSRGLGAGIKPQKRKAVTGLHEELKKECEKRHDMEMKLKDVETQLQEERKMREEMTAKFEESQRQIGEEMEKQVEAKMANMFRQMLNFQ
;
A
#
# COMPACT_ATOMS: atom_id res chain seq x y z
N MET A 1 7.57 16.09 23.99
CA MET A 1 6.25 16.61 23.56
C MET A 1 6.08 17.91 24.32
N THR A 2 5.91 19.02 23.62
CA THR A 2 6.04 20.40 24.13
C THR A 2 7.43 20.71 24.70
N HIS A 3 8.30 21.24 23.86
CA HIS A 3 9.56 21.85 24.29
C HIS A 3 9.81 23.09 23.45
N THR A 4 10.50 24.05 24.06
CA THR A 4 11.06 25.18 23.33
C THR A 4 12.36 24.75 22.66
N ASN A 5 12.64 25.34 21.50
CA ASN A 5 13.93 25.17 20.83
C ASN A 5 15.04 25.93 21.61
N SER A 6 16.27 25.86 21.12
CA SER A 6 17.41 26.60 21.69
C SER A 6 17.21 28.12 21.76
N ASN A 7 16.25 28.65 21.00
CA ASN A 7 15.93 30.07 20.92
C ASN A 7 14.77 30.46 21.85
N GLY A 8 14.21 29.50 22.61
CA GLY A 8 13.10 29.74 23.53
C GLY A 8 11.71 29.73 22.88
N GLU A 9 11.61 29.44 21.57
CA GLU A 9 10.34 29.39 20.85
C GLU A 9 9.75 27.98 20.86
N TRP A 10 8.42 27.87 20.88
CA TRP A 10 7.74 26.59 20.76
C TRP A 10 8.05 25.93 19.41
N LYS A 11 8.39 24.64 19.45
CA LYS A 11 8.79 23.89 18.25
C LYS A 11 7.70 23.82 17.17
N ASP A 12 6.43 23.79 17.55
CA ASP A 12 5.28 23.80 16.66
C ASP A 12 4.06 24.44 17.36
N ASP A 13 3.09 24.88 16.55
CA ASP A 13 1.87 25.55 17.05
C ASP A 13 1.05 24.62 17.95
N ALA A 14 1.03 23.32 17.65
CA ALA A 14 0.36 22.32 18.47
C ALA A 14 0.96 22.23 19.88
N SER A 15 2.29 22.34 20.00
CA SER A 15 2.99 22.33 21.28
C SER A 15 2.69 23.58 22.09
N LYS A 16 2.61 24.73 21.41
CA LYS A 16 2.22 26.00 22.02
C LYS A 16 0.79 25.93 22.54
N GLU A 17 -0.14 25.42 21.72
CA GLU A 17 -1.55 25.28 22.09
C GLU A 17 -1.75 24.35 23.30
N ILE A 18 -1.10 23.18 23.30
CA ILE A 18 -1.17 22.25 24.45
C ILE A 18 -0.60 22.92 25.71
N HIS A 19 0.51 23.64 25.60
CA HIS A 19 1.09 24.34 26.74
C HIS A 19 0.15 25.40 27.32
N THR A 20 -0.41 26.26 26.46
CA THR A 20 -1.37 27.31 26.85
C THR A 20 -2.60 26.71 27.55
N LYS A 21 -3.19 25.65 26.99
CA LYS A 21 -4.34 24.95 27.62
C LYS A 21 -4.00 24.37 28.99
N VAL A 22 -2.78 23.88 29.16
CA VAL A 22 -2.33 23.34 30.47
C VAL A 22 -2.12 24.46 31.48
N GLU A 23 -1.61 25.62 31.08
CA GLU A 23 -1.48 26.79 31.96
C GLU A 23 -2.85 27.37 32.37
N GLU A 24 -3.80 27.42 31.43
CA GLU A 24 -5.19 27.81 31.70
C GLU A 24 -5.81 26.85 32.73
N ALA A 25 -5.72 25.53 32.50
CA ALA A 25 -6.21 24.53 33.43
C ALA A 25 -5.50 24.57 34.80
N CYS A 26 -4.21 24.87 34.86
CA CYS A 26 -3.49 25.08 36.13
C CYS A 26 -4.07 26.27 36.92
N SER A 27 -4.37 27.36 36.22
CA SER A 27 -4.89 28.60 36.83
C SER A 27 -6.31 28.41 37.34
N GLU A 28 -7.16 27.70 36.59
CA GLU A 28 -8.50 27.30 37.02
C GLU A 28 -8.46 26.39 38.25
N LEU A 29 -7.58 25.39 38.28
CA LEU A 29 -7.44 24.51 39.44
C LEU A 29 -6.90 25.24 40.68
N ALA A 30 -5.94 26.15 40.50
CA ALA A 30 -5.39 26.96 41.60
C ALA A 30 -6.40 27.92 42.23
N THR A 31 -7.45 28.31 41.49
CA THR A 31 -8.51 29.21 42.00
C THR A 31 -9.69 28.45 42.62
N ALA A 32 -9.98 27.23 42.14
CA ALA A 32 -11.06 26.39 42.65
C ALA A 32 -10.69 25.66 43.95
N GLU A 33 -9.43 25.27 44.10
CA GLU A 33 -8.92 24.55 45.26
C GLU A 33 -7.95 25.47 46.01
N HIS A 34 -8.36 26.04 47.15
CA HIS A 34 -7.45 26.73 48.07
C HIS A 34 -6.54 25.69 48.75
N VAL A 35 -5.73 25.00 47.95
CA VAL A 35 -4.96 23.84 48.35
C VAL A 35 -3.50 24.23 48.28
N ASP A 36 -2.84 24.10 49.44
CA ASP A 36 -1.39 24.10 49.62
C ASP A 36 -0.79 22.85 48.95
N CYS A 37 -1.04 22.70 47.65
CA CYS A 37 -0.60 21.58 46.84
C CYS A 37 0.68 21.96 46.12
N ASP A 38 1.60 21.01 46.00
CA ASP A 38 2.82 21.19 45.21
C ASP A 38 2.45 21.63 43.77
N LYS A 39 3.07 22.71 43.30
CA LYS A 39 2.85 23.27 41.95
C LYS A 39 3.07 22.22 40.87
N ASP A 40 4.00 21.30 41.08
CA ASP A 40 4.27 20.22 40.14
C ASP A 40 3.16 19.17 40.13
N MET A 41 2.50 18.94 41.26
CA MET A 41 1.35 18.04 41.36
C MET A 41 0.13 18.66 40.65
N LEU A 42 -0.11 19.95 40.85
CA LEU A 42 -1.17 20.70 40.17
C LEU A 42 -0.95 20.72 38.65
N ALA A 43 0.27 21.01 38.21
CA ALA A 43 0.63 20.99 36.80
C ALA A 43 0.45 19.61 36.17
N ASN A 44 0.70 18.54 36.92
CA ASN A 44 0.46 17.18 36.46
C ASN A 44 -1.03 16.85 36.33
N ILE A 45 -1.88 17.33 37.24
CA ILE A 45 -3.34 17.16 37.16
C ILE A 45 -3.89 17.91 35.96
N ALA A 46 -3.52 19.19 35.79
CA ALA A 46 -3.90 20.01 34.65
C ALA A 46 -3.45 19.37 33.32
N PHE A 47 -2.20 18.90 33.26
CA PHE A 47 -1.67 18.23 32.09
C PHE A 47 -2.49 16.99 31.71
N LYS A 48 -2.80 16.12 32.68
CA LYS A 48 -3.66 14.95 32.46
C LYS A 48 -5.06 15.31 31.97
N SER A 49 -5.63 16.41 32.46
CA SER A 49 -6.94 16.90 32.00
C SER A 49 -6.92 17.29 30.52
N VAL A 50 -5.86 17.97 30.07
CA VAL A 50 -5.73 18.48 28.70
C VAL A 50 -5.31 17.41 27.70
N VAL A 51 -4.33 16.56 28.03
CA VAL A 51 -3.78 15.56 27.10
C VAL A 51 -4.37 14.15 27.25
N GLY A 52 -5.25 13.97 28.25
CA GLY A 52 -5.82 12.68 28.64
C GLY A 52 -4.84 11.79 29.43
N GLU A 53 -5.35 10.70 30.00
CA GLU A 53 -4.52 9.67 30.64
C GLU A 53 -3.67 8.92 29.60
N ARG A 54 -2.49 9.43 29.26
CA ARG A 54 -1.48 8.65 28.55
C ARG A 54 -0.58 7.91 29.52
N SER A 55 -0.34 6.66 29.15
CA SER A 55 0.53 5.74 29.84
C SER A 55 1.92 6.33 29.97
N GLY A 56 2.22 6.88 31.14
CA GLY A 56 3.57 6.83 31.61
C GLY A 56 4.34 8.12 31.79
N TYR A 57 3.75 9.30 31.67
CA TYR A 57 4.53 10.53 31.86
C TYR A 57 3.95 11.38 32.99
N SER A 58 4.82 11.67 33.96
CA SER A 58 4.60 12.61 35.06
C SER A 58 5.71 13.64 34.99
N ARG A 59 5.34 14.91 34.83
CA ARG A 59 6.25 16.05 34.83
C ARG A 59 6.97 16.11 36.19
N GLY A 60 8.29 16.33 36.16
CA GLY A 60 9.12 16.52 37.36
C GLY A 60 9.88 15.28 37.87
N LEU A 61 9.53 14.06 37.46
CA LEU A 61 10.14 12.84 38.01
C LEU A 61 11.31 12.26 37.21
N GLY A 62 11.65 12.81 36.04
CA GLY A 62 12.77 12.34 35.20
C GLY A 62 12.65 10.90 34.67
N ALA A 63 11.64 10.13 35.08
CA ALA A 63 11.38 8.76 34.67
C ALA A 63 9.92 8.61 34.24
N GLY A 64 9.72 8.02 33.06
CA GLY A 64 8.39 7.66 32.61
C GLY A 64 7.82 6.51 33.45
N ILE A 65 6.64 6.69 34.04
CA ILE A 65 5.80 5.62 34.57
C ILE A 65 5.65 4.55 33.47
N LYS A 66 5.90 3.27 33.76
CA LYS A 66 5.73 2.23 32.72
C LYS A 66 4.23 2.06 32.41
N PRO A 67 3.82 2.07 31.13
CA PRO A 67 2.47 1.68 30.74
C PRO A 67 2.11 0.34 31.35
N GLN A 68 0.97 0.25 32.03
CA GLN A 68 0.41 -1.05 32.40
C GLN A 68 0.09 -1.79 31.11
N LYS A 69 0.73 -2.95 30.88
CA LYS A 69 0.60 -3.73 29.64
C LYS A 69 -0.89 -4.08 29.41
N ARG A 70 -1.56 -3.36 28.51
CA ARG A 70 -2.93 -3.69 28.10
C ARG A 70 -2.90 -5.02 27.34
N LYS A 71 -3.60 -6.04 27.86
CA LYS A 71 -3.65 -7.42 27.32
C LYS A 71 -4.43 -7.58 26.00
N ALA A 72 -4.99 -6.52 25.42
CA ALA A 72 -5.91 -6.60 24.28
C ALA A 72 -5.25 -6.40 22.89
N VAL A 73 -3.99 -5.97 22.82
CA VAL A 73 -3.32 -5.64 21.54
C VAL A 73 -2.85 -6.88 20.77
N THR A 74 -2.76 -8.04 21.43
CA THR A 74 -2.23 -9.27 20.83
C THR A 74 -3.16 -9.90 19.79
N GLY A 75 -4.48 -9.87 20.01
CA GLY A 75 -5.46 -10.48 19.10
C GLY A 75 -5.53 -9.77 17.75
N LEU A 76 -5.65 -8.43 17.76
CA LEU A 76 -5.66 -7.62 16.54
C LEU A 76 -4.34 -7.71 15.76
N HIS A 77 -3.21 -7.82 16.46
CA HIS A 77 -1.91 -7.96 15.81
C HIS A 77 -1.77 -9.30 15.08
N GLU A 78 -2.26 -10.38 15.68
CA GLU A 78 -2.22 -11.71 15.08
C GLU A 78 -3.18 -11.84 13.89
N GLU A 79 -4.36 -11.23 13.98
CA GLU A 79 -5.33 -11.19 12.88
C GLU A 79 -4.80 -10.36 11.70
N LEU A 80 -4.18 -9.21 11.98
CA LEU A 80 -3.51 -8.39 10.96
C LEU A 80 -2.37 -9.17 10.28
N LYS A 81 -1.56 -9.90 11.04
CA LYS A 81 -0.47 -10.73 10.48
C LYS A 81 -1.00 -11.79 9.53
N LYS A 82 -2.06 -12.51 9.92
CA LYS A 82 -2.71 -13.52 9.06
C LYS A 82 -3.27 -12.90 7.79
N GLU A 83 -3.88 -11.72 7.88
CA GLU A 83 -4.40 -11.01 6.72
C GLU A 83 -3.29 -10.56 5.76
N CYS A 84 -2.16 -10.07 6.29
CA CYS A 84 -1.00 -9.73 5.48
C CYS A 84 -0.42 -10.96 4.75
N GLU A 85 -0.30 -12.10 5.43
CA GLU A 85 0.18 -13.35 4.83
C GLU A 85 -0.74 -13.83 3.71
N LYS A 86 -2.07 -13.80 3.93
CA LYS A 86 -3.06 -14.14 2.89
C LYS A 86 -2.97 -13.21 1.67
N ARG A 87 -2.83 -11.91 1.89
CA ARG A 87 -2.67 -10.94 0.79
C ARG A 87 -1.41 -11.22 -0.01
N HIS A 88 -0.30 -11.52 0.65
CA HIS A 88 0.94 -11.85 -0.02
C HIS A 88 0.84 -13.14 -0.86
N ASP A 89 0.21 -14.19 -0.34
CA ASP A 89 -0.05 -15.43 -1.07
C ASP A 89 -0.94 -15.20 -2.30
N MET A 90 -2.00 -14.40 -2.16
CA MET A 90 -2.86 -14.03 -3.29
C MET A 90 -2.12 -13.20 -4.34
N GLU A 91 -1.24 -12.29 -3.94
CA GLU A 91 -0.45 -11.48 -4.86
C GLU A 91 0.53 -12.34 -5.67
N MET A 92 1.19 -13.33 -5.04
CA MET A 92 2.05 -14.26 -5.75
C MET A 92 1.27 -15.09 -6.78
N LYS A 93 0.13 -15.67 -6.37
CA LYS A 93 -0.73 -16.44 -7.28
C LYS A 93 -1.24 -15.59 -8.45
N LEU A 94 -1.54 -14.32 -8.21
CA LEU A 94 -1.99 -13.41 -9.26
C LEU A 94 -0.88 -13.17 -10.30
N LYS A 95 0.37 -12.97 -9.86
CA LYS A 95 1.52 -12.85 -10.79
C LYS A 95 1.74 -14.11 -11.61
N ASP A 96 1.58 -15.28 -11.01
CA ASP A 96 1.69 -16.57 -11.72
C ASP A 96 0.59 -16.73 -12.78
N VAL A 97 -0.64 -16.32 -12.47
CA VAL A 97 -1.75 -16.35 -13.44
C VAL A 97 -1.55 -15.32 -14.55
N GLU A 98 -1.07 -14.12 -14.25
CA GLU A 98 -0.79 -13.08 -15.24
C GLU A 98 0.30 -13.52 -16.22
N THR A 99 1.37 -14.15 -15.73
CA THR A 99 2.44 -14.70 -16.57
C THR A 99 1.94 -15.82 -17.48
N GLN A 100 1.20 -16.79 -16.95
CA GLN A 100 0.57 -17.85 -17.76
C GLN A 100 -0.37 -17.29 -18.83
N LEU A 101 -1.17 -16.27 -18.49
CA LEU A 101 -2.07 -15.63 -19.44
C LEU A 101 -1.32 -14.92 -20.57
N GLN A 102 -0.18 -14.29 -20.27
CA GLN A 102 0.66 -13.65 -21.29
C GLN A 102 1.29 -14.68 -22.24
N GLU A 103 1.75 -15.81 -21.71
CA GLU A 103 2.28 -16.92 -22.50
C GLU A 103 1.20 -17.53 -23.41
N GLU A 104 0.00 -17.80 -22.90
CA GLU A 104 -1.13 -18.30 -23.67
C GLU A 104 -1.52 -17.33 -24.81
N ARG A 105 -1.55 -16.03 -24.54
CA ARG A 105 -1.83 -15.02 -25.57
C ARG A 105 -0.80 -15.05 -26.70
N LYS A 106 0.49 -15.09 -26.33
CA LYS A 106 1.58 -15.19 -27.31
C LYS A 106 1.47 -16.48 -28.14
N MET A 107 1.19 -17.61 -27.51
CA MET A 107 0.99 -18.89 -28.20
C MET A 107 -0.18 -18.85 -29.19
N ARG A 108 -1.29 -18.22 -28.81
CA ARG A 108 -2.46 -18.06 -29.70
C ARG A 108 -2.17 -17.14 -30.88
N GLU A 109 -1.47 -16.04 -30.65
CA GLU A 109 -1.03 -15.13 -31.72
C GLU A 109 -0.12 -15.86 -32.71
N GLU A 110 0.88 -16.59 -32.22
CA GLU A 110 1.78 -17.38 -33.06
C GLU A 110 1.05 -18.49 -33.84
N MET A 111 0.09 -19.18 -33.20
CA MET A 111 -0.71 -20.20 -33.86
C MET A 111 -1.59 -19.60 -34.97
N THR A 112 -2.20 -18.44 -34.72
CA THR A 112 -3.04 -17.73 -35.69
C THR A 112 -2.21 -17.27 -36.88
N ALA A 113 -1.06 -16.65 -36.64
CA ALA A 113 -0.13 -16.23 -37.70
C ALA A 113 0.34 -17.40 -38.57
N LYS A 114 0.74 -18.53 -37.94
CA LYS A 114 1.14 -19.74 -38.68
C LYS A 114 0.00 -20.33 -39.51
N PHE A 115 -1.22 -20.29 -38.98
CA PHE A 115 -2.39 -20.77 -39.71
C PHE A 115 -2.70 -19.90 -40.92
N GLU A 116 -2.70 -18.57 -40.76
CA GLU A 116 -2.90 -17.62 -41.87
C GLU A 116 -1.81 -17.72 -42.93
N GLU A 117 -0.55 -17.90 -42.52
CA GLU A 117 0.57 -18.13 -43.43
C GLU A 117 0.37 -19.44 -44.21
N SER A 118 -0.01 -20.53 -43.53
CA SER A 118 -0.29 -21.81 -44.18
C SER A 118 -1.44 -21.70 -45.19
N GLN A 119 -2.53 -21.00 -44.86
CA GLN A 119 -3.62 -20.77 -45.80
C GLN A 119 -3.17 -20.00 -47.04
N ARG A 120 -2.32 -18.98 -46.86
CA ARG A 120 -1.75 -18.21 -47.96
C ARG A 120 -0.89 -19.08 -48.87
N GLN A 121 0.02 -19.86 -48.29
CA GLN A 121 0.90 -20.77 -49.05
C GLN A 121 0.08 -21.79 -49.86
N ILE A 122 -0.97 -22.36 -49.27
CA ILE A 122 -1.87 -23.28 -49.98
C ILE A 122 -2.54 -22.58 -51.17
N GLY A 123 -3.03 -21.35 -50.98
CA GLY A 123 -3.64 -20.55 -52.05
C GLY A 123 -2.67 -20.29 -53.21
N GLU A 124 -1.46 -19.83 -52.90
CA GLU A 124 -0.41 -19.57 -53.89
C GLU A 124 0.03 -20.84 -54.64
N GLU A 125 0.11 -21.98 -53.94
CA GLU A 125 0.48 -23.25 -54.56
C GLU A 125 -0.62 -23.77 -55.50
N MET A 126 -1.89 -23.65 -55.10
CA MET A 126 -3.02 -23.98 -55.97
C MET A 126 -3.04 -23.12 -57.24
N GLU A 127 -2.79 -21.81 -57.11
CA GLU A 127 -2.72 -20.90 -58.24
C GLU A 127 -1.61 -21.29 -59.23
N LYS A 128 -0.39 -21.53 -58.72
CA LYS A 128 0.74 -22.02 -59.54
C LYS A 128 0.42 -23.35 -60.24
N GLN A 129 -0.24 -24.28 -59.57
CA GLN A 129 -0.64 -25.55 -60.19
C GLN A 129 -1.65 -25.35 -61.31
N VAL A 130 -2.60 -24.43 -61.15
CA VAL A 130 -3.59 -24.09 -62.19
C VAL A 130 -2.92 -23.44 -63.39
N GLU A 131 -2.05 -22.45 -63.17
CA GLU A 131 -1.27 -21.81 -64.23
C GLU A 131 -0.40 -22.82 -65.01
N ALA A 132 0.31 -23.71 -64.30
CA ALA A 132 1.13 -24.73 -64.92
C ALA A 132 0.31 -25.71 -65.77
N LYS A 133 -0.87 -26.12 -65.29
CA LYS A 133 -1.79 -26.98 -66.04
C LYS A 133 -2.33 -26.27 -67.29
N MET A 134 -2.70 -24.99 -67.18
CA MET A 134 -3.15 -24.20 -68.34
C MET A 134 -2.04 -24.06 -69.37
N ALA A 135 -0.83 -23.71 -68.95
CA ALA A 135 0.32 -23.59 -69.86
C ALA A 135 0.63 -24.92 -70.58
N ASN A 136 0.51 -26.05 -69.88
CA ASN A 136 0.69 -27.36 -70.48
C ASN A 136 -0.41 -27.68 -71.51
N MET A 137 -1.68 -27.40 -71.21
CA MET A 137 -2.78 -27.55 -72.17
C MET A 137 -2.58 -26.69 -73.42
N PHE A 138 -2.19 -25.42 -73.27
CA PHE A 138 -1.88 -24.55 -74.41
C PHE A 138 -0.75 -25.10 -75.26
N ARG A 139 0.32 -25.61 -74.64
CA ARG A 139 1.45 -26.22 -75.36
C ARG A 139 1.03 -27.48 -76.13
N GLN A 140 0.19 -28.33 -75.53
CA GLN A 140 -0.34 -29.51 -76.21
C GLN A 140 -1.16 -29.11 -77.45
N MET A 141 -2.08 -28.15 -77.33
CA MET A 141 -2.90 -27.69 -78.46
C MET A 141 -2.07 -27.13 -79.63
N LEU A 142 -0.98 -26.43 -79.35
CA LEU A 142 -0.11 -25.85 -80.37
C LEU A 142 0.78 -26.89 -81.07
N ASN A 143 1.08 -28.02 -80.42
CA ASN A 143 1.88 -29.11 -80.99
C ASN A 143 1.06 -30.11 -81.85
N PHE A 144 -0.26 -29.92 -81.95
CA PHE A 144 -1.16 -30.73 -82.80
C PHE A 144 -1.45 -30.09 -84.17
N GLN A 145 -0.70 -29.06 -84.58
CA GLN A 145 -0.70 -28.50 -85.95
C GLN A 145 0.50 -29.00 -86.75
#